data_AF-F3ZNX4-F1
#
_entry.id   AF-F3ZNX4-F1
#
_cell.length_a   1.000
_cell.length_b   1.000
_cell.length_c   1.000
_cell.angle_alpha   90.00
_cell.angle_beta   90.00
_cell.angle_gamma   90.00
#
_symmetry.space_group_name_H-M   'P 1'
#
loop_
_entity.id
_entity.type
_entity.pdbx_description
1 polymer ?
#
loop_
_entity_poly.entity_id
_entity_poly.type
_entity_poly.pdbx_seq_one_letter_code
_entity_poly.pdbx_strand_id
1 'polypeptide(L)'
;MKNIWSQSKIAIGTEASFDGILNIQDLLKTLRSKWDHNQYSFINDKKWDHLAAHYSNLDGTQNIRALGQELTLYNTALYTIKEKDGNYSIVPIAKEQMKEFESESKAEGQEANLCMQEGKNFGDPAFRFNSVADSLPSETYALESSDSYYIDFVGKQLFTKSPGAHPKEYNYYRLDLSVWPPKKYPLSKPIINITYSSTHKLYAALELEEESHFNIKRIRIGHEFNDLCAWDCIQLNEEIGGTHFFRWVELAWVGNDLLLIDDAHLWKIKDAAIGGRVFERVSDINACGCCINCSPTLIRTKNGGSFIPSDKKLMEWKDGELQNTGITITKLYAKRFSTAPLGKAGFITTTRRGRIAVHTQTDTGAIHFLDLVDSPSLTCVKELNQDWIAFFTNETYSERDSDLAQFWNHKTDTWLRMKYGALNSSTIHNIMLDDEGTAFIADNQGHLHKITNFFENLAECNNKEEVEEMNSNEWYDGRGVKKAPPSYLKKKECISPARKQMTFEERLDFFGKNYKLTEQKKQRKK
;
A
#
# COMPACT_ATOMS: atom_id res chain seq x y z
N MET A 1 39.97 -28.40 -20.66
CA MET A 1 39.11 -27.34 -21.19
C MET A 1 38.83 -26.32 -20.08
N LYS A 2 39.85 -25.61 -19.59
CA LYS A 2 39.61 -24.48 -18.68
C LYS A 2 39.10 -23.31 -19.54
N ASN A 3 37.85 -22.93 -19.30
CA ASN A 3 37.32 -21.57 -19.49
C ASN A 3 36.86 -21.10 -20.87
N ILE A 4 35.98 -21.86 -21.56
CA ILE A 4 35.11 -21.24 -22.59
C ILE A 4 34.03 -20.36 -21.91
N TRP A 5 33.47 -20.82 -20.79
CA TRP A 5 32.38 -20.12 -20.07
C TRP A 5 32.81 -18.92 -19.25
N SER A 6 34.10 -18.82 -18.87
CA SER A 6 34.56 -17.69 -18.06
C SER A 6 34.60 -16.37 -18.83
N GLN A 7 34.62 -16.42 -20.16
CA GLN A 7 34.65 -15.22 -20.99
C GLN A 7 33.27 -14.55 -21.10
N SER A 8 32.19 -15.33 -20.96
CA SER A 8 30.80 -14.85 -20.98
C SER A 8 30.19 -14.63 -19.59
N LYS A 9 30.90 -15.04 -18.53
CA LYS A 9 30.50 -14.86 -17.13
C LYS A 9 30.47 -13.39 -16.73
N ILE A 10 29.36 -12.96 -16.12
CA ILE A 10 29.18 -11.60 -15.59
C ILE A 10 28.92 -11.70 -14.09
N ALA A 11 29.75 -11.06 -13.29
CA ALA A 11 29.51 -10.93 -11.84
C ALA A 11 28.41 -9.89 -11.58
N ILE A 12 27.46 -10.24 -10.71
CA ILE A 12 26.27 -9.40 -10.42
C ILE A 12 26.13 -9.04 -8.92
N GLY A 13 27.07 -9.44 -8.06
CA GLY A 13 27.14 -9.05 -6.64
C GLY A 13 26.44 -10.04 -5.69
N THR A 14 26.17 -9.65 -4.44
CA THR A 14 25.56 -10.49 -3.38
C THR A 14 24.04 -10.69 -3.56
N GLU A 15 23.44 -11.59 -2.78
CA GLU A 15 21.98 -11.83 -2.74
C GLU A 15 21.15 -10.57 -2.39
N ALA A 16 21.71 -9.64 -1.58
CA ALA A 16 21.05 -8.36 -1.31
C ALA A 16 21.04 -7.41 -2.52
N SER A 17 21.98 -7.58 -3.46
CA SER A 17 21.99 -6.89 -4.76
C SER A 17 20.89 -7.40 -5.69
N PHE A 18 20.50 -8.67 -5.52
CA PHE A 18 19.40 -9.34 -6.23
C PHE A 18 18.07 -8.69 -5.89
N ASP A 19 17.78 -8.45 -4.61
CA ASP A 19 16.48 -7.95 -4.18
C ASP A 19 16.36 -6.42 -4.14
N GLY A 20 17.49 -5.68 -4.23
CA GLY A 20 17.50 -4.22 -4.11
C GLY A 20 17.92 -3.41 -5.34
N ILE A 21 18.66 -3.96 -6.31
CA ILE A 21 19.40 -3.13 -7.30
C ILE A 21 19.44 -3.72 -8.74
N LEU A 22 18.92 -4.91 -9.02
CA LEU A 22 18.90 -5.46 -10.39
C LEU A 22 17.64 -5.03 -11.17
N ASN A 23 17.59 -3.74 -11.53
CA ASN A 23 16.71 -3.27 -12.60
C ASN A 23 17.08 -4.00 -13.89
N ILE A 24 16.09 -4.61 -14.55
CA ILE A 24 16.31 -5.38 -15.79
C ILE A 24 16.93 -4.52 -16.91
N GLN A 25 16.73 -3.19 -16.89
CA GLN A 25 17.36 -2.27 -17.83
C GLN A 25 18.88 -2.15 -17.61
N ASP A 26 19.32 -2.04 -16.36
CA ASP A 26 20.75 -2.00 -16.02
C ASP A 26 21.41 -3.35 -16.29
N LEU A 27 20.68 -4.43 -16.04
CA LEU A 27 21.08 -5.77 -16.43
C LEU A 27 21.26 -5.84 -17.95
N LEU A 28 20.24 -5.49 -18.76
CA LEU A 28 20.35 -5.51 -20.22
C LEU A 28 21.48 -4.63 -20.73
N LYS A 29 21.70 -3.44 -20.14
CA LYS A 29 22.83 -2.57 -20.47
C LYS A 29 24.17 -3.26 -20.21
N THR A 30 24.30 -3.93 -19.06
CA THR A 30 25.49 -4.71 -18.70
C THR A 30 25.69 -5.87 -19.68
N LEU A 31 24.63 -6.61 -19.99
CA LEU A 31 24.67 -7.72 -20.94
C LEU A 31 25.08 -7.25 -22.33
N ARG A 32 24.48 -6.17 -22.85
CA ARG A 32 24.85 -5.57 -24.12
C ARG A 32 26.33 -5.20 -24.16
N SER A 33 26.85 -4.56 -23.11
CA SER A 33 28.27 -4.18 -23.06
C SER A 33 29.25 -5.37 -23.05
N LYS A 34 28.82 -6.55 -22.58
CA LYS A 34 29.69 -7.73 -22.41
C LYS A 34 29.49 -8.80 -23.47
N TRP A 35 28.29 -8.88 -24.04
CA TRP A 35 27.88 -9.92 -24.98
C TRP A 35 27.66 -9.39 -26.42
N ASP A 36 27.95 -8.10 -26.67
CA ASP A 36 27.83 -7.47 -28.01
C ASP A 36 28.63 -8.20 -29.10
N HIS A 37 29.70 -8.88 -28.71
CA HIS A 37 30.65 -9.49 -29.62
C HIS A 37 30.29 -10.97 -29.87
N ASN A 38 29.55 -11.20 -30.96
CA ASN A 38 29.29 -12.49 -31.64
C ASN A 38 27.99 -13.23 -31.28
N GLN A 39 27.99 -14.11 -30.28
CA GLN A 39 26.99 -15.20 -30.13
C GLN A 39 25.61 -14.73 -29.63
N TYR A 40 25.53 -13.55 -29.01
CA TYR A 40 24.31 -13.08 -28.34
C TYR A 40 23.80 -11.74 -28.90
N SER A 41 24.15 -11.41 -30.15
CA SER A 41 23.78 -10.15 -30.81
C SER A 41 22.27 -9.87 -30.85
N PHE A 42 21.43 -10.90 -30.70
CA PHE A 42 19.98 -10.77 -30.60
C PHE A 42 19.53 -9.90 -29.41
N ILE A 43 20.36 -9.68 -28.38
CA ILE A 43 20.05 -8.85 -27.21
C ILE A 43 19.99 -7.34 -27.52
N ASN A 44 20.50 -6.94 -28.68
CA ASN A 44 20.44 -5.56 -29.18
C ASN A 44 19.14 -5.24 -29.93
N ASP A 45 18.28 -6.23 -30.16
CA ASP A 45 16.97 -6.01 -30.78
C ASP A 45 16.06 -5.20 -29.85
N LYS A 46 15.35 -4.20 -30.41
CA LYS A 46 14.41 -3.33 -29.68
C LYS A 46 13.33 -4.11 -28.92
N LYS A 47 13.00 -5.33 -29.34
CA LYS A 47 12.07 -6.19 -28.58
C LYS A 47 12.53 -6.43 -27.15
N TRP A 48 13.83 -6.41 -26.86
CA TRP A 48 14.37 -6.55 -25.50
C TRP A 48 14.16 -5.28 -24.67
N ASP A 49 14.12 -4.10 -25.28
CA ASP A 49 13.76 -2.85 -24.57
C ASP A 49 12.28 -2.88 -24.18
N HIS A 50 11.42 -3.34 -25.10
CA HIS A 50 10.01 -3.58 -24.80
C HIS A 50 9.82 -4.65 -23.72
N LEU A 51 10.57 -5.75 -23.80
CA LEU A 51 10.58 -6.82 -22.80
C LEU A 51 10.99 -6.30 -21.42
N ALA A 52 12.05 -5.51 -21.34
CA ALA A 52 12.50 -4.90 -20.10
C ALA A 52 11.43 -4.01 -19.49
N ALA A 53 10.70 -3.22 -20.29
CA ALA A 53 9.58 -2.43 -19.80
C ALA A 53 8.51 -3.29 -19.10
N HIS A 54 8.25 -4.52 -19.57
CA HIS A 54 7.31 -5.47 -18.94
C HIS A 54 7.80 -6.10 -17.63
N TYR A 55 9.11 -6.05 -17.36
CA TYR A 55 9.72 -6.72 -16.20
C TYR A 55 10.37 -5.75 -15.22
N SER A 56 10.50 -4.47 -15.54
CA SER A 56 11.27 -3.49 -14.74
C SER A 56 10.90 -3.41 -13.25
N ASN A 57 9.74 -3.95 -12.85
CA ASN A 57 9.16 -3.87 -11.52
C ASN A 57 9.01 -5.22 -10.81
N LEU A 58 9.53 -6.31 -11.37
CA LEU A 58 9.68 -7.57 -10.65
C LEU A 58 10.92 -7.50 -9.75
N ASP A 59 10.95 -8.31 -8.68
CA ASP A 59 12.18 -8.48 -7.91
C ASP A 59 13.33 -9.01 -8.82
N GLY A 60 14.59 -8.79 -8.45
CA GLY A 60 15.70 -9.13 -9.34
C GLY A 60 15.79 -10.63 -9.66
N THR A 61 15.29 -11.49 -8.76
CA THR A 61 15.20 -12.94 -9.03
C THR A 61 14.22 -13.23 -10.17
N GLN A 62 13.05 -12.60 -10.14
CA GLN A 62 12.04 -12.71 -11.17
C GLN A 62 12.48 -12.06 -12.48
N ASN A 63 13.19 -10.93 -12.43
CA ASN A 63 13.80 -10.29 -13.62
C ASN A 63 14.76 -11.25 -14.33
N ILE A 64 15.66 -11.87 -13.57
CA ILE A 64 16.62 -12.82 -14.12
C ILE A 64 15.93 -14.08 -14.65
N ARG A 65 14.88 -14.59 -13.99
CA ARG A 65 14.09 -15.72 -14.49
C ARG A 65 13.32 -15.37 -15.76
N ALA A 66 12.74 -14.18 -15.86
CA ALA A 66 12.02 -13.73 -17.05
C ALA A 66 12.96 -13.49 -18.23
N LEU A 67 14.12 -12.87 -17.97
CA LEU A 67 15.20 -12.73 -18.95
C LEU A 67 15.70 -14.10 -19.42
N GLY A 68 16.01 -15.00 -18.48
CA GLY A 68 16.49 -16.35 -18.78
C GLY A 68 15.46 -17.16 -19.59
N GLN A 69 14.17 -17.04 -19.27
CA GLN A 69 13.09 -17.62 -20.06
C GLN A 69 13.07 -17.06 -21.49
N GLU A 70 13.20 -15.75 -21.67
CA GLU A 70 13.20 -15.15 -23.01
C GLU A 70 14.43 -15.55 -23.83
N LEU A 71 15.58 -15.75 -23.19
CA LEU A 71 16.80 -16.26 -23.84
C LEU A 71 16.62 -17.67 -24.41
N THR A 72 15.71 -18.47 -23.85
CA THR A 72 15.44 -19.81 -24.38
C THR A 72 14.85 -19.79 -25.80
N LEU A 73 14.20 -18.71 -26.22
CA LEU A 73 13.75 -18.50 -27.61
C LEU A 73 14.93 -18.45 -28.61
N TYR A 74 16.12 -18.15 -28.12
CA TYR A 74 17.37 -18.06 -28.88
C TYR A 74 18.31 -19.24 -28.59
N ASN A 75 17.77 -20.38 -28.18
CA ASN A 75 18.54 -21.58 -27.80
C ASN A 75 19.64 -21.30 -26.76
N THR A 76 19.42 -20.33 -25.89
CA THR A 76 20.37 -19.93 -24.85
C THR A 76 19.71 -20.10 -23.48
N ALA A 77 20.33 -20.90 -22.61
CA ALA A 77 19.99 -21.02 -21.21
C ALA A 77 20.78 -19.98 -20.39
N LEU A 78 20.14 -19.40 -19.37
CA LEU A 78 20.82 -18.51 -18.42
C LEU A 78 20.93 -19.22 -17.07
N TYR A 79 22.13 -19.26 -16.50
CA TYR A 79 22.37 -19.81 -15.16
C TYR A 79 22.86 -18.73 -14.21
N THR A 80 22.46 -18.82 -12.95
CA THR A 80 23.14 -18.13 -11.84
C THR A 80 24.09 -19.09 -11.14
N ILE A 81 25.30 -18.65 -10.85
CA ILE A 81 26.32 -19.39 -10.12
C ILE A 81 26.56 -18.68 -8.80
N LYS A 82 26.46 -19.41 -7.68
CA LYS A 82 26.87 -18.90 -6.37
C LYS A 82 28.38 -19.04 -6.20
N GLU A 83 29.08 -17.92 -6.07
CA GLU A 83 30.53 -17.85 -5.82
C GLU A 83 30.84 -18.09 -4.33
N LYS A 84 32.10 -18.46 -4.06
CA LYS A 84 32.57 -18.80 -2.69
C LYS A 84 32.55 -17.62 -1.72
N ASP A 85 32.57 -16.40 -2.21
CA ASP A 85 32.53 -15.15 -1.43
C ASP A 85 31.09 -14.64 -1.18
N GLY A 86 30.08 -15.41 -1.61
CA GLY A 86 28.67 -15.03 -1.47
C GLY A 86 28.14 -14.15 -2.60
N ASN A 87 28.96 -13.81 -3.59
CA ASN A 87 28.51 -13.17 -4.81
C ASN A 87 27.84 -14.17 -5.76
N TYR A 88 27.00 -13.66 -6.66
CA TYR A 88 26.41 -14.39 -7.75
C TYR A 88 27.00 -13.91 -9.07
N SER A 89 27.10 -14.83 -10.02
CA SER A 89 27.41 -14.55 -11.41
C SER A 89 26.32 -15.10 -12.32
N ILE A 90 26.10 -14.47 -13.46
CA ILE A 90 25.25 -15.00 -14.52
C ILE A 90 26.10 -15.50 -15.68
N VAL A 91 25.70 -16.62 -16.26
CA VAL A 91 26.38 -17.25 -17.39
C VAL A 91 25.36 -17.71 -18.43
N PRO A 92 25.46 -17.25 -19.69
CA PRO A 92 24.66 -17.77 -20.78
C PRO A 92 25.35 -19.02 -21.35
N ILE A 93 24.58 -20.07 -21.57
CA ILE A 93 25.02 -21.37 -22.05
C ILE A 93 24.13 -21.78 -23.23
N ALA A 94 24.72 -22.20 -24.35
CA ALA A 94 23.91 -22.71 -25.45
C ALA A 94 23.17 -23.98 -25.02
N LYS A 95 21.95 -24.19 -25.53
CA LYS A 95 21.09 -25.31 -25.16
C LYS A 95 21.79 -26.67 -25.25
N GLU A 96 22.61 -26.86 -26.27
CA GLU A 96 23.34 -28.11 -26.53
C GLU A 96 24.43 -28.38 -25.50
N GLN A 97 24.90 -27.34 -24.80
CA GLN A 97 26.03 -27.35 -23.88
C GLN A 97 25.59 -27.42 -22.41
N MET A 98 24.27 -27.32 -22.13
CA MET A 98 23.72 -27.32 -20.76
C MET A 98 24.17 -28.52 -19.93
N LYS A 99 24.10 -29.74 -20.50
CA LYS A 99 24.45 -30.97 -19.76
C LYS A 99 25.93 -31.03 -19.39
N GLU A 100 26.80 -30.57 -20.28
CA GLU A 100 28.24 -30.52 -20.04
C GLU A 100 28.53 -29.49 -18.95
N PHE A 101 27.97 -28.29 -19.07
CA PHE A 101 28.11 -27.22 -18.09
C PHE A 101 27.62 -27.63 -16.68
N GLU A 102 26.43 -28.21 -16.55
CA GLU A 102 25.89 -28.67 -15.25
C GLU A 102 26.77 -29.75 -14.62
N SER A 103 27.32 -30.66 -15.44
CA SER A 103 28.25 -31.69 -14.98
C SER A 103 29.58 -31.10 -14.50
N GLU A 104 30.13 -30.13 -15.24
CA GLU A 104 31.36 -29.41 -14.88
C GLU A 104 31.17 -28.59 -13.59
N SER A 105 30.09 -27.79 -13.49
CA SER A 105 29.78 -27.00 -12.29
C SER A 105 29.65 -27.88 -11.05
N LYS A 106 28.99 -29.04 -11.17
CA LYS A 106 28.87 -30.01 -10.08
C LYS A 106 30.23 -30.59 -9.68
N ALA A 107 31.10 -30.90 -10.65
CA ALA A 107 32.45 -31.40 -10.37
C ALA A 107 33.34 -30.35 -9.68
N GLU A 108 33.12 -29.06 -9.95
CA GLU A 108 33.81 -27.94 -9.31
C GLU A 108 33.19 -27.51 -7.96
N GLY A 109 32.09 -28.14 -7.54
CA GLY A 109 31.37 -27.80 -6.31
C GLY A 109 30.65 -26.44 -6.38
N GLN A 110 30.30 -25.98 -7.60
CA GLN A 110 29.53 -24.77 -7.84
C GLN A 110 28.03 -25.09 -7.90
N GLU A 111 27.20 -24.24 -7.28
CA GLU A 111 25.75 -24.32 -7.38
C GLU A 111 25.29 -23.49 -8.58
N ALA A 112 24.99 -24.16 -9.69
CA ALA A 112 24.47 -23.55 -10.92
C ALA A 112 22.95 -23.73 -10.99
N ASN A 113 22.21 -22.62 -10.96
CA ASN A 113 20.76 -22.60 -10.96
C ASN A 113 20.23 -22.07 -12.29
N LEU A 114 19.46 -22.90 -13.00
CA LEU A 114 18.82 -22.49 -14.26
C LEU A 114 17.77 -21.41 -14.01
N CYS A 115 17.89 -20.29 -14.72
CA CYS A 115 17.00 -19.15 -14.61
C CYS A 115 15.84 -19.31 -15.62
N MET A 116 14.77 -19.97 -15.18
CA MET A 116 13.54 -20.11 -15.96
C MET A 116 12.32 -19.78 -15.10
N GLN A 117 11.22 -19.42 -15.77
CA GLN A 117 9.94 -19.23 -15.10
C GLN A 117 9.29 -20.59 -14.80
N GLU A 118 8.71 -20.74 -13.61
CA GLU A 118 8.00 -21.96 -13.24
C GLU A 118 6.81 -22.20 -14.17
N GLY A 119 6.62 -23.47 -14.58
CA GLY A 119 5.54 -23.86 -15.49
C GLY A 119 5.76 -23.51 -16.97
N LYS A 120 6.92 -22.96 -17.35
CA LYS A 120 7.30 -22.73 -18.75
C LYS A 120 8.28 -23.78 -19.25
N ASN A 121 8.18 -24.11 -20.53
CA ASN A 121 9.16 -24.97 -21.21
C ASN A 121 10.24 -24.13 -21.89
N PHE A 122 11.33 -24.79 -22.26
CA PHE A 122 12.39 -24.17 -23.04
C PHE A 122 11.87 -23.81 -24.44
N GLY A 123 12.01 -22.54 -24.85
CA GLY A 123 11.49 -22.03 -26.12
C GLY A 123 10.09 -21.43 -26.02
N ASP A 124 9.46 -21.45 -24.83
CA ASP A 124 8.26 -20.65 -24.59
C ASP A 124 8.66 -19.18 -24.32
N PRO A 125 7.88 -18.20 -24.79
CA PRO A 125 8.09 -16.82 -24.40
C PRO A 125 7.83 -16.65 -22.90
N ALA A 126 8.57 -15.73 -22.28
CA ALA A 126 8.36 -15.39 -20.88
C ALA A 126 6.94 -14.81 -20.69
N PHE A 127 6.29 -15.17 -19.58
CA PHE A 127 5.02 -14.56 -19.18
C PHE A 127 5.19 -13.05 -19.11
N ARG A 128 4.47 -12.31 -19.95
CA ARG A 128 4.38 -10.86 -19.88
C ARG A 128 3.45 -10.50 -18.71
N PHE A 129 3.91 -9.65 -17.80
CA PHE A 129 3.04 -9.07 -16.78
C PHE A 129 2.40 -7.83 -17.39
N ASN A 130 1.11 -7.93 -17.72
CA ASN A 130 0.27 -6.94 -18.40
C ASN A 130 0.78 -6.44 -19.75
N SER A 131 -0.13 -6.26 -20.70
CA SER A 131 0.22 -5.53 -21.92
C SER A 131 0.35 -4.04 -21.58
N VAL A 132 1.15 -3.29 -22.35
CA VAL A 132 1.19 -1.81 -22.25
C VAL A 132 -0.21 -1.19 -22.43
N ALA A 133 -1.15 -1.93 -23.03
CA ALA A 133 -2.55 -1.52 -23.18
C ALA A 133 -3.41 -1.69 -21.90
N ASP A 134 -2.87 -2.39 -20.88
CA ASP A 134 -3.52 -2.62 -19.57
C ASP A 134 -2.88 -1.77 -18.46
N SER A 135 -1.73 -1.12 -18.71
CA SER A 135 -1.17 -0.11 -17.82
C SER A 135 -1.94 1.20 -17.92
N LEU A 136 -2.19 1.84 -16.78
CA LEU A 136 -2.79 3.16 -16.73
C LEU A 136 -1.83 4.19 -17.33
N PRO A 137 -2.33 5.16 -18.12
CA PRO A 137 -1.51 6.25 -18.61
C PRO A 137 -1.08 7.13 -17.43
N SER A 138 0.16 6.95 -16.97
CA SER A 138 0.72 7.70 -15.85
C SER A 138 2.00 8.43 -16.22
N GLU A 139 2.15 9.65 -15.71
CA GLU A 139 3.46 10.29 -15.61
C GLU A 139 4.12 9.80 -14.31
N THR A 140 5.33 9.23 -14.39
CA THR A 140 6.03 8.67 -13.22
C THR A 140 7.24 9.52 -12.87
N TYR A 141 7.37 9.84 -11.58
CA TYR A 141 8.52 10.52 -11.00
C TYR A 141 9.20 9.58 -10.00
N ALA A 142 10.44 9.21 -10.27
CA ALA A 142 11.25 8.41 -9.36
C ALA A 142 11.82 9.29 -8.24
N LEU A 143 11.56 8.87 -7.00
CA LEU A 143 12.30 9.35 -5.85
C LEU A 143 13.66 8.68 -5.84
N GLU A 144 14.65 9.36 -5.27
CA GLU A 144 15.99 8.80 -5.12
C GLU A 144 15.88 7.52 -4.25
N SER A 145 16.32 6.37 -4.81
CA SER A 145 15.87 5.01 -4.45
C SER A 145 16.22 4.54 -3.03
N SER A 146 17.02 5.30 -2.29
CA SER A 146 17.31 5.05 -0.87
C SER A 146 16.45 5.86 0.10
N ASP A 147 15.56 6.76 -0.35
CA ASP A 147 15.26 7.99 0.40
C ASP A 147 13.78 8.26 0.77
N SER A 148 12.87 7.28 0.84
CA SER A 148 11.48 7.63 1.20
C SER A 148 10.74 6.61 2.08
N TYR A 149 10.52 7.02 3.33
CA TYR A 149 9.35 6.65 4.11
C TYR A 149 8.33 7.77 3.99
N TYR A 150 7.21 7.51 3.32
CA TYR A 150 6.15 8.51 3.19
C TYR A 150 5.51 8.80 4.55
N ILE A 151 5.12 10.05 4.73
CA ILE A 151 4.43 10.52 5.92
C ILE A 151 2.94 10.64 5.59
N ASP A 152 2.54 11.56 4.71
CA ASP A 152 1.17 11.62 4.17
C ASP A 152 1.06 12.56 2.97
N PHE A 153 -0.05 12.44 2.23
CA PHE A 153 -0.56 13.45 1.31
C PHE A 153 -1.41 14.47 2.07
N VAL A 154 -1.09 15.75 1.93
CA VAL A 154 -1.86 16.83 2.56
C VAL A 154 -2.09 17.95 1.54
N GLY A 155 -3.29 17.96 0.94
CA GLY A 155 -3.58 18.83 -0.20
C GLY A 155 -2.67 18.48 -1.39
N LYS A 156 -2.21 19.48 -2.17
CA LYS A 156 -1.25 19.27 -3.27
C LYS A 156 0.21 19.12 -2.79
N GLN A 157 0.43 18.48 -1.64
CA GLN A 157 1.76 18.25 -1.05
C GLN A 157 1.91 16.79 -0.63
N LEU A 158 3.10 16.23 -0.84
CA LEU A 158 3.50 14.93 -0.29
C LEU A 158 4.63 15.14 0.72
N PHE A 159 4.45 14.66 1.95
CA PHE A 159 5.45 14.66 3.01
C PHE A 159 6.17 13.32 3.04
N THR A 160 7.50 13.37 3.11
CA THR A 160 8.34 12.17 3.06
C THR A 160 9.66 12.43 3.80
N LYS A 161 10.38 11.34 4.09
CA LYS A 161 11.66 11.37 4.80
C LYS A 161 12.60 10.29 4.29
N SER A 162 13.89 10.58 4.19
CA SER A 162 14.88 9.55 3.87
C SER A 162 15.27 8.74 5.10
N PRO A 163 15.56 7.43 4.98
CA PRO A 163 16.12 6.64 6.07
C PRO A 163 17.42 7.25 6.59
N GLY A 164 17.61 7.11 7.90
CA GLY A 164 18.86 7.33 8.64
C GLY A 164 18.97 6.28 9.74
N ALA A 165 20.02 6.29 10.56
CA ALA A 165 20.09 5.35 11.68
C ALA A 165 19.03 5.67 12.75
N HIS A 166 18.65 6.95 12.85
CA HIS A 166 17.65 7.45 13.80
C HIS A 166 16.64 8.40 13.14
N PRO A 167 15.36 8.47 13.59
CA PRO A 167 14.36 9.37 13.02
C PRO A 167 14.78 10.83 12.91
N LYS A 168 15.67 11.31 13.79
CA LYS A 168 16.24 12.66 13.74
C LYS A 168 17.27 12.87 12.62
N GLU A 169 17.91 11.80 12.17
CA GLU A 169 18.92 11.81 11.09
C GLU A 169 18.25 11.64 9.72
N TYR A 170 16.93 11.52 9.69
CA TYR A 170 16.17 11.42 8.46
C TYR A 170 16.15 12.79 7.80
N ASN A 171 16.33 12.84 6.47
CA ASN A 171 16.12 14.08 5.75
C ASN A 171 14.62 14.20 5.48
N TYR A 172 13.96 15.12 6.18
CA TYR A 172 12.54 15.40 5.98
C TYR A 172 12.38 16.40 4.84
N TYR A 173 11.47 16.12 3.91
CA TYR A 173 11.18 17.01 2.79
C TYR A 173 9.72 16.91 2.38
N ARG A 174 9.25 17.95 1.71
CA ARG A 174 7.96 17.96 1.01
C ARG A 174 8.18 18.03 -0.49
N LEU A 175 7.26 17.42 -1.23
CA LEU A 175 7.14 17.55 -2.67
C LEU A 175 5.91 18.38 -2.99
N ASP A 176 6.08 19.45 -3.74
CA ASP A 176 5.00 20.27 -4.26
C ASP A 176 4.43 19.64 -5.53
N LEU A 177 3.19 19.16 -5.45
CA LEU A 177 2.49 18.43 -6.50
C LEU A 177 1.70 19.35 -7.43
N SER A 178 1.72 20.67 -7.18
CA SER A 178 1.09 21.66 -8.08
C SER A 178 1.87 21.86 -9.38
N VAL A 179 3.13 21.41 -9.42
CA VAL A 179 4.00 21.41 -10.59
C VAL A 179 4.46 19.97 -10.88
N TRP A 180 4.67 19.65 -12.15
CA TRP A 180 5.14 18.32 -12.57
C TRP A 180 6.33 18.43 -13.54
N PRO A 181 7.46 17.75 -13.29
CA PRO A 181 7.81 16.95 -12.11
C PRO A 181 7.74 17.75 -10.79
N PRO A 182 7.46 17.08 -9.65
CA PRO A 182 7.26 17.78 -8.39
C PRO A 182 8.53 18.44 -7.90
N LYS A 183 8.38 19.59 -7.23
CA LYS A 183 9.53 20.33 -6.68
C LYS A 183 9.78 19.93 -5.22
N LYS A 184 11.02 19.54 -4.92
CA LYS A 184 11.48 19.13 -3.58
C LYS A 184 11.86 20.32 -2.73
N TYR A 185 11.39 20.35 -1.49
CA TYR A 185 11.72 21.36 -0.47
C TYR A 185 12.10 20.67 0.84
N PRO A 186 13.29 20.93 1.41
CA PRO A 186 13.66 20.40 2.71
C PRO A 186 12.79 21.02 3.81
N LEU A 187 12.50 20.23 4.86
CA LEU A 187 11.82 20.72 6.05
C LEU A 187 12.86 21.10 7.11
N SER A 188 12.63 22.22 7.80
CA SER A 188 13.52 22.69 8.88
C SER A 188 13.37 21.92 10.19
N LYS A 189 12.36 21.04 10.30
CA LYS A 189 12.03 20.28 11.50
C LYS A 189 11.64 18.83 11.18
N PRO A 190 11.97 17.87 12.08
CA PRO A 190 11.58 16.48 11.92
C PRO A 190 10.09 16.31 12.26
N ILE A 191 9.28 15.86 11.29
CA ILE A 191 7.83 15.69 11.43
C ILE A 191 7.45 14.22 11.23
N ILE A 192 6.62 13.67 12.11
CA ILE A 192 6.17 12.27 12.01
C ILE A 192 4.71 12.09 11.59
N ASN A 193 3.87 13.10 11.80
CA ASN A 193 2.47 13.12 11.38
C ASN A 193 2.07 14.56 11.07
N ILE A 194 1.18 14.74 10.12
CA ILE A 194 0.66 16.03 9.70
C ILE A 194 -0.80 15.92 9.27
N THR A 195 -1.57 16.97 9.56
CA THR A 195 -2.98 17.10 9.17
C THR A 195 -3.28 18.52 8.69
N TYR A 196 -4.39 18.68 7.98
CA TYR A 196 -4.86 19.95 7.46
C TYR A 196 -6.34 20.15 7.69
N SER A 197 -6.71 21.36 8.13
CA SER A 197 -8.08 21.84 8.18
C SER A 197 -8.38 22.64 6.92
N SER A 198 -9.22 22.09 6.04
CA SER A 198 -9.71 22.81 4.86
C SER A 198 -10.61 23.99 5.22
N THR A 199 -11.31 23.92 6.36
CA THR A 199 -12.16 24.99 6.91
C THR A 199 -11.33 26.18 7.39
N HIS A 200 -10.28 25.91 8.17
CA HIS A 200 -9.46 26.96 8.79
C HIS A 200 -8.23 27.34 7.97
N LYS A 201 -7.97 26.59 6.88
CA LYS A 201 -6.75 26.72 6.07
C LYS A 201 -5.48 26.63 6.94
N LEU A 202 -5.49 25.71 7.89
CA LEU A 202 -4.42 25.52 8.89
C LEU A 202 -3.87 24.11 8.83
N TYR A 203 -2.56 24.00 8.90
CA TYR A 203 -1.86 22.76 9.11
C TYR A 203 -1.59 22.56 10.59
N ALA A 204 -1.51 21.29 10.99
CA ALA A 204 -0.94 20.91 12.27
C ALA A 204 0.01 19.73 12.08
N ALA A 205 1.16 19.76 12.74
CA ALA A 205 2.20 18.75 12.60
C ALA A 205 2.77 18.32 13.96
N LEU A 206 3.11 17.04 14.07
CA LEU A 206 3.83 16.49 15.22
C LEU A 206 5.33 16.56 14.97
N GLU A 207 6.01 17.40 15.74
CA GLU A 207 7.47 17.55 15.72
C GLU A 207 8.12 16.58 16.73
N LEU A 208 9.19 15.92 16.29
CA LEU A 208 10.06 15.14 17.17
C LEU A 208 11.01 16.03 17.97
N GLU A 209 11.22 15.71 19.24
CA GLU A 209 12.25 16.35 20.06
C GLU A 209 13.66 15.88 19.64
N GLU A 210 14.61 16.82 19.56
CA GLU A 210 15.97 16.62 19.00
C GLU A 210 16.79 15.52 19.71
N GLU A 211 16.51 15.24 20.99
CA GLU A 211 17.27 14.29 21.82
C GLU A 211 16.60 12.92 22.02
N SER A 212 15.35 12.72 21.55
CA SER A 212 14.58 11.52 21.88
C SER A 212 14.38 10.59 20.67
N HIS A 213 14.26 9.28 20.93
CA HIS A 213 14.09 8.29 19.87
C HIS A 213 12.67 8.32 19.26
N PHE A 214 11.63 8.69 20.01
CA PHE A 214 10.24 8.78 19.54
C PHE A 214 9.35 9.69 20.43
N ASN A 215 9.92 10.57 21.26
CA ASN A 215 9.09 11.39 22.16
C ASN A 215 8.50 12.57 21.40
N ILE A 216 7.17 12.63 21.43
CA ILE A 216 6.41 13.73 20.84
C ILE A 216 6.17 14.72 21.96
N LYS A 217 6.81 15.89 21.86
CA LYS A 217 6.64 16.97 22.83
C LYS A 217 6.18 18.27 22.22
N ARG A 218 6.08 18.36 20.90
CA ARG A 218 5.73 19.61 20.20
C ARG A 218 4.69 19.36 19.12
N ILE A 219 3.68 20.22 19.14
CA ILE A 219 2.70 20.33 18.06
C ILE A 219 2.91 21.70 17.43
N ARG A 220 3.09 21.74 16.11
CA ARG A 220 3.18 22.98 15.34
C ARG A 220 1.90 23.26 14.60
N ILE A 221 1.46 24.52 14.54
CA ILE A 221 0.25 24.96 13.82
C ILE A 221 0.57 26.19 12.96
N GLY A 222 0.20 26.17 11.68
CA GLY A 222 0.46 27.31 10.78
C GLY A 222 -0.24 27.22 9.41
N HIS A 223 -0.15 28.30 8.62
CA HIS A 223 -0.86 28.45 7.34
C HIS A 223 -0.04 28.04 6.10
N GLU A 224 1.28 28.20 6.12
CA GLU A 224 2.14 27.98 4.95
C GLU A 224 3.38 27.14 5.28
N PHE A 225 3.80 26.27 4.37
CA PHE A 225 4.95 25.37 4.53
C PHE A 225 6.32 25.99 4.22
N ASN A 226 6.38 27.29 3.99
CA ASN A 226 7.62 27.94 3.60
C ASN A 226 8.63 27.99 4.77
N ASP A 227 8.12 28.08 6.00
CA ASP A 227 8.95 28.02 7.21
C ASP A 227 8.16 27.41 8.39
N LEU A 228 8.50 26.17 8.76
CA LEU A 228 7.92 25.50 9.94
C LEU A 228 8.35 26.16 11.26
N CYS A 229 9.45 26.90 11.28
CA CYS A 229 9.90 27.63 12.48
C CYS A 229 8.99 28.83 12.78
N ALA A 230 8.33 29.38 11.75
CA ALA A 230 7.35 30.46 11.90
C ALA A 230 5.98 29.96 12.41
N TRP A 231 5.77 28.64 12.50
CA TRP A 231 4.52 28.07 13.03
C TRP A 231 4.48 28.18 14.54
N ASP A 232 3.28 28.39 15.07
CA ASP A 232 3.04 28.38 16.50
C ASP A 232 3.40 27.02 17.07
N CYS A 233 4.15 27.02 18.17
CA CYS A 233 4.63 25.81 18.83
C CYS A 233 3.90 25.62 20.16
N ILE A 234 3.26 24.47 20.32
CA ILE A 234 2.64 24.03 21.57
C ILE A 234 3.56 22.99 22.19
N GLN A 235 4.09 23.31 23.37
CA GLN A 235 4.84 22.35 24.17
C GLN A 235 3.86 21.46 24.94
N LEU A 236 4.03 20.16 24.80
CA LEU A 236 3.26 19.15 25.53
C LEU A 236 3.88 18.98 26.92
N ASN A 237 3.03 19.02 27.95
CA ASN A 237 3.46 18.89 29.35
C ASN A 237 3.73 17.43 29.76
N GLU A 238 3.28 16.49 28.95
CA GLU A 238 3.45 15.05 29.15
C GLU A 238 4.22 14.47 27.97
N GLU A 239 4.98 13.40 28.21
CA GLU A 239 5.57 12.62 27.12
C GLU A 239 4.46 11.84 26.42
N ILE A 240 4.23 12.19 25.16
CA ILE A 240 3.29 11.51 24.28
C ILE A 240 4.08 10.58 23.39
N GLY A 241 3.66 9.31 23.35
CA GLY A 241 4.43 8.22 22.78
C GLY A 241 5.29 7.52 23.84
N GLY A 242 5.10 6.21 23.96
CA GLY A 242 5.84 5.36 24.89
C GLY A 242 7.16 4.82 24.32
N THR A 243 7.86 4.00 25.12
CA THR A 243 9.18 3.41 24.84
C THR A 243 9.24 2.34 23.73
N HIS A 244 8.16 2.14 22.96
CA HIS A 244 8.08 1.10 21.94
C HIS A 244 8.10 1.67 20.52
N PHE A 245 8.98 1.11 19.69
CA PHE A 245 9.29 1.45 18.28
C PHE A 245 8.10 1.54 17.29
N PHE A 246 6.86 1.24 17.70
CA PHE A 246 5.71 1.05 16.79
C PHE A 246 4.41 1.73 17.23
N ARG A 247 4.41 2.72 18.14
CA ARG A 247 3.18 3.43 18.50
C ARG A 247 2.81 4.47 17.45
N TRP A 248 1.59 4.38 16.91
CA TRP A 248 1.06 5.36 15.97
C TRP A 248 0.22 6.39 16.70
N VAL A 249 0.51 7.64 16.42
CA VAL A 249 -0.24 8.80 16.90
C VAL A 249 -0.96 9.41 15.72
N GLU A 250 -2.24 9.72 15.90
CA GLU A 250 -3.06 10.41 14.91
C GLU A 250 -3.32 11.85 15.36
N LEU A 251 -3.23 12.77 14.40
CA LEU A 251 -3.49 14.19 14.61
C LEU A 251 -4.67 14.63 13.75
N ALA A 252 -5.67 15.26 14.35
CA ALA A 252 -6.94 15.47 13.66
C ALA A 252 -7.73 16.70 14.16
N TRP A 253 -8.03 17.63 13.25
CA TRP A 253 -8.93 18.78 13.48
C TRP A 253 -10.41 18.43 13.70
N VAL A 254 -11.02 18.79 14.82
CA VAL A 254 -12.48 18.66 15.03
C VAL A 254 -13.09 20.00 15.38
N GLY A 255 -13.82 20.60 14.42
CA GLY A 255 -14.24 21.98 14.55
C GLY A 255 -13.02 22.89 14.75
N ASN A 256 -13.05 23.69 15.81
CA ASN A 256 -11.93 24.56 16.19
C ASN A 256 -10.84 23.83 16.99
N ASP A 257 -11.13 22.63 17.50
CA ASP A 257 -10.21 21.88 18.34
C ASP A 257 -9.24 21.04 17.50
N LEU A 258 -8.08 20.75 18.08
CA LEU A 258 -7.13 19.79 17.53
C LEU A 258 -7.04 18.60 18.48
N LEU A 259 -7.42 17.42 17.98
CA LEU A 259 -7.31 16.18 18.73
C LEU A 259 -6.00 15.49 18.41
N LEU A 260 -5.40 14.91 19.44
CA LEU A 260 -4.28 13.99 19.32
C LEU A 260 -4.67 12.67 20.00
N ILE A 261 -4.48 11.57 19.27
CA ILE A 261 -4.98 10.26 19.65
C ILE A 261 -3.80 9.27 19.59
N ASP A 262 -3.51 8.58 20.69
CA ASP A 262 -2.56 7.47 20.71
C ASP A 262 -3.24 6.15 21.09
N ASP A 263 -2.47 5.11 21.41
CA ASP A 263 -3.01 3.80 21.76
C ASP A 263 -3.75 3.73 23.11
N ALA A 264 -3.58 4.73 23.97
CA ALA A 264 -4.07 4.70 25.34
C ALA A 264 -4.88 5.96 25.74
N HIS A 265 -4.70 7.08 25.05
CA HIS A 265 -5.28 8.35 25.46
C HIS A 265 -5.78 9.20 24.29
N LEU A 266 -6.76 10.03 24.62
CA LEU A 266 -7.28 11.10 23.79
C LEU A 266 -6.93 12.43 24.45
N TRP A 267 -6.21 13.27 23.71
CA TRP A 267 -5.90 14.63 24.11
C TRP A 267 -6.54 15.64 23.17
N LYS A 268 -6.75 16.83 23.69
CA LYS A 268 -7.34 17.95 22.97
C LYS A 268 -6.54 19.22 23.21
N ILE A 269 -6.32 19.96 22.13
CA ILE A 269 -5.99 21.38 22.19
C ILE A 269 -7.27 22.15 21.88
N LYS A 270 -7.81 22.80 22.90
CA LYS A 270 -9.05 23.55 22.76
C LYS A 270 -8.85 24.80 21.91
N ASP A 271 -9.77 25.07 21.00
CA ASP A 271 -9.82 26.27 20.16
C ASP A 271 -8.53 26.52 19.36
N ALA A 272 -7.80 25.43 19.04
CA ALA A 272 -6.52 25.45 18.33
C ALA A 272 -6.54 26.27 17.03
N ALA A 273 -7.65 26.23 16.30
CA ALA A 273 -7.80 26.93 15.03
C ALA A 273 -7.86 28.46 15.17
N ILE A 274 -8.26 28.97 16.35
CA ILE A 274 -8.46 30.40 16.61
C ILE A 274 -7.47 30.95 17.65
N GLY A 275 -6.37 30.22 17.90
CA GLY A 275 -5.28 30.66 18.78
C GLY A 275 -5.28 30.02 20.17
N GLY A 276 -6.21 29.11 20.48
CA GLY A 276 -6.20 28.35 21.72
C GLY A 276 -5.00 27.38 21.79
N ARG A 277 -4.32 27.31 22.93
CA ARG A 277 -3.11 26.49 23.12
C ARG A 277 -3.18 25.64 24.40
N VAL A 278 -4.38 25.49 24.97
CA VAL A 278 -4.60 24.71 26.19
C VAL A 278 -4.65 23.24 25.82
N PHE A 279 -3.60 22.52 26.22
CA PHE A 279 -3.47 21.08 26.02
C PHE A 279 -3.99 20.33 27.25
N GLU A 280 -5.00 19.48 27.06
CA GLU A 280 -5.61 18.69 28.13
C GLU A 280 -5.86 17.24 27.71
N ARG A 281 -5.64 16.30 28.65
CA ARG A 281 -6.05 14.90 28.51
C ARG A 281 -7.55 14.82 28.75
N VAL A 282 -8.28 14.30 27.77
CA VAL A 282 -9.75 14.26 27.82
C VAL A 282 -10.24 12.92 28.33
N SER A 283 -9.61 11.82 27.91
CA SER A 283 -10.06 10.49 28.26
C SER A 283 -8.96 9.44 28.08
N ASP A 284 -9.11 8.34 28.80
CA ASP A 284 -8.36 7.11 28.55
C ASP A 284 -9.13 6.30 27.53
N ILE A 285 -8.47 5.99 26.42
CA ILE A 285 -9.00 5.12 25.39
C ILE A 285 -8.29 3.78 25.50
N ASN A 286 -9.00 2.74 25.91
CA ASN A 286 -8.49 1.39 25.72
C ASN A 286 -8.65 1.03 24.26
N ALA A 287 -7.64 1.33 23.44
CA ALA A 287 -7.58 0.79 22.09
C ALA A 287 -7.69 -0.74 22.19
N CYS A 288 -8.53 -1.33 21.33
CA CYS A 288 -8.95 -2.72 21.39
C CYS A 288 -7.79 -3.65 21.78
N GLY A 289 -7.83 -4.25 22.98
CA GLY A 289 -6.74 -5.04 23.60
C GLY A 289 -6.33 -6.32 22.86
N CYS A 290 -6.73 -6.47 21.59
CA CYS A 290 -6.51 -7.63 20.77
C CYS A 290 -5.37 -7.49 19.76
N CYS A 291 -4.78 -6.29 19.54
CA CYS A 291 -3.80 -6.11 18.46
C CYS A 291 -2.74 -5.05 18.80
N ILE A 292 -1.47 -5.45 18.81
CA ILE A 292 -0.25 -4.62 18.98
C ILE A 292 -0.09 -3.55 17.85
N ASN A 293 -0.98 -3.50 16.85
CA ASN A 293 -0.85 -2.66 15.65
C ASN A 293 -2.12 -1.84 15.28
N CYS A 294 -3.09 -1.70 16.19
CA CYS A 294 -4.31 -0.91 15.94
C CYS A 294 -4.23 0.42 16.67
N SER A 295 -4.00 1.51 15.94
CA SER A 295 -4.25 2.83 16.51
C SER A 295 -5.73 3.19 16.40
N PRO A 296 -6.32 3.80 17.43
CA PRO A 296 -7.64 4.38 17.33
C PRO A 296 -7.59 5.53 16.32
N THR A 297 -8.42 5.44 15.28
CA THR A 297 -8.52 6.45 14.23
C THR A 297 -9.77 7.30 14.41
N LEU A 298 -9.66 8.59 14.12
CA LEU A 298 -10.79 9.49 14.11
C LEU A 298 -11.63 9.27 12.85
N ILE A 299 -12.87 8.84 13.05
CA ILE A 299 -13.84 8.64 11.99
C ILE A 299 -14.68 9.91 11.86
N ARG A 300 -14.58 10.65 10.74
CA ARG A 300 -15.39 11.86 10.52
C ARG A 300 -16.47 11.66 9.49
N THR A 301 -17.71 11.49 9.92
CA THR A 301 -18.88 11.44 9.03
C THR A 301 -19.16 12.80 8.37
N LYS A 302 -19.81 12.82 7.20
CA LYS A 302 -20.02 14.08 6.45
C LYS A 302 -21.00 15.06 7.08
N ASN A 303 -21.85 14.60 8.01
CA ASN A 303 -22.69 15.51 8.80
C ASN A 303 -21.92 16.20 9.94
N GLY A 304 -20.60 15.98 10.05
CA GLY A 304 -19.74 16.57 11.06
C GLY A 304 -19.55 15.71 12.31
N GLY A 305 -20.22 14.56 12.41
CA GLY A 305 -20.02 13.63 13.52
C GLY A 305 -18.61 13.05 13.51
N SER A 306 -17.94 13.10 14.65
CA SER A 306 -16.57 12.62 14.86
C SER A 306 -16.61 11.44 15.82
N PHE A 307 -16.09 10.28 15.43
CA PHE A 307 -16.21 9.05 16.20
C PHE A 307 -14.85 8.40 16.43
N ILE A 308 -14.70 7.72 17.56
CA ILE A 308 -13.46 7.05 17.96
C ILE A 308 -13.81 5.63 18.42
N PRO A 309 -13.25 4.58 17.79
CA PRO A 309 -13.36 3.22 18.30
C PRO A 309 -12.60 3.05 19.63
N SER A 310 -13.25 2.49 20.65
CA SER A 310 -12.66 2.21 21.96
C SER A 310 -13.25 0.93 22.55
N ASP A 311 -12.42 -0.05 22.92
CA ASP A 311 -12.79 -1.36 23.50
C ASP A 311 -14.15 -1.93 23.04
N LYS A 312 -14.24 -2.32 21.76
CA LYS A 312 -15.45 -2.86 21.11
C LYS A 312 -16.67 -1.93 21.14
N LYS A 313 -16.50 -0.65 21.42
CA LYS A 313 -17.55 0.38 21.36
C LYS A 313 -17.14 1.45 20.36
N LEU A 314 -18.15 2.08 19.77
CA LEU A 314 -17.96 3.31 19.03
C LEU A 314 -18.33 4.48 19.94
N MET A 315 -17.41 5.42 20.13
CA MET A 315 -17.63 6.62 20.90
C MET A 315 -17.78 7.82 19.95
N GLU A 316 -18.62 8.79 20.28
CA GLU A 316 -18.81 10.03 19.53
C GLU A 316 -18.14 11.19 20.29
N TRP A 317 -17.32 11.95 19.61
CA TRP A 317 -16.81 13.23 20.07
C TRP A 317 -17.86 14.31 19.82
N LYS A 318 -18.44 14.82 20.91
CA LYS A 318 -19.53 15.80 20.85
C LYS A 318 -19.47 16.74 22.05
N ASP A 319 -19.68 18.03 21.77
CA ASP A 319 -19.70 19.09 22.78
C ASP A 319 -18.43 19.13 23.65
N GLY A 320 -17.28 18.78 23.06
CA GLY A 320 -15.98 18.78 23.73
C GLY A 320 -15.68 17.56 24.61
N GLU A 321 -16.57 16.56 24.59
CA GLU A 321 -16.48 15.33 25.38
C GLU A 321 -16.68 14.07 24.53
N LEU A 322 -16.24 12.93 25.06
CA LEU A 322 -16.41 11.63 24.43
C LEU A 322 -17.64 10.91 24.98
N GLN A 323 -18.65 10.69 24.14
CA GLN A 323 -19.94 10.12 24.50
C GLN A 323 -20.08 8.69 23.93
N ASN A 324 -20.68 7.78 24.69
CA ASN A 324 -20.92 6.41 24.21
C ASN A 324 -22.14 6.37 23.29
N THR A 325 -21.97 5.89 22.06
CA THR A 325 -23.07 5.77 21.07
C THR A 325 -23.99 4.58 21.33
N GLY A 326 -23.57 3.62 22.16
CA GLY A 326 -24.25 2.34 22.34
C GLY A 326 -23.96 1.32 21.22
N ILE A 327 -23.25 1.70 20.16
CA ILE A 327 -22.87 0.81 19.07
C ILE A 327 -21.71 -0.08 19.51
N THR A 328 -21.93 -1.40 19.47
CA THR A 328 -20.91 -2.39 19.84
C THR A 328 -20.25 -3.00 18.59
N ILE A 329 -18.94 -2.84 18.49
CA ILE A 329 -18.06 -3.43 17.49
C ILE A 329 -17.69 -4.86 17.95
N THR A 330 -18.61 -5.81 17.77
CA THR A 330 -18.48 -7.18 18.32
C THR A 330 -17.61 -8.13 17.50
N LYS A 331 -17.33 -7.83 16.23
CA LYS A 331 -16.72 -8.77 15.27
C LYS A 331 -15.57 -8.21 14.43
N LEU A 332 -15.14 -6.98 14.67
CA LEU A 332 -13.95 -6.44 14.01
C LEU A 332 -12.71 -6.90 14.78
N TYR A 333 -12.20 -8.08 14.41
CA TYR A 333 -10.78 -8.30 14.50
C TYR A 333 -10.18 -7.56 13.32
N ALA A 334 -9.78 -6.30 13.51
CA ALA A 334 -8.94 -5.60 12.54
C ALA A 334 -7.53 -5.55 13.14
N LYS A 335 -6.49 -5.79 12.33
CA LYS A 335 -5.09 -5.58 12.77
C LYS A 335 -4.64 -4.14 12.55
N ARG A 336 -5.40 -3.35 11.77
CA ARG A 336 -5.30 -1.91 11.54
C ARG A 336 -6.73 -1.37 11.35
N PHE A 337 -7.11 -0.30 12.05
CA PHE A 337 -8.37 0.41 11.82
C PHE A 337 -8.15 1.49 10.78
N SER A 338 -8.21 1.12 9.50
CA SER A 338 -8.32 2.12 8.44
C SER A 338 -9.80 2.37 8.19
N THR A 339 -10.18 3.64 8.10
CA THR A 339 -11.58 4.04 7.94
C THR A 339 -11.72 5.16 6.94
N ALA A 340 -12.86 5.18 6.25
CA ALA A 340 -13.25 6.28 5.40
C ALA A 340 -14.73 6.61 5.67
N PRO A 341 -15.12 7.88 5.71
CA PRO A 341 -16.51 8.23 5.91
C PRO A 341 -17.36 7.95 4.66
N LEU A 342 -18.63 7.68 4.90
CA LEU A 342 -19.64 7.38 3.88
C LEU A 342 -20.89 8.21 4.13
N GLY A 343 -21.32 8.93 3.10
CA GLY A 343 -22.60 9.65 3.11
C GLY A 343 -22.80 10.50 4.38
N LYS A 344 -24.06 10.73 4.76
CA LYS A 344 -24.40 11.62 5.88
C LYS A 344 -24.10 11.03 7.27
N ALA A 345 -24.20 9.72 7.48
CA ALA A 345 -24.09 9.13 8.81
C ALA A 345 -23.53 7.69 8.75
N GLY A 346 -22.42 7.51 8.05
CA GLY A 346 -21.77 6.21 7.99
C GLY A 346 -20.27 6.29 7.77
N PHE A 347 -19.61 5.16 7.93
CA PHE A 347 -18.21 4.97 7.61
C PHE A 347 -17.98 3.54 7.16
N ILE A 348 -16.84 3.32 6.52
CA ILE A 348 -16.38 2.01 6.12
C ILE A 348 -15.03 1.71 6.74
N THR A 349 -14.83 0.44 7.10
CA THR A 349 -13.55 -0.08 7.60
C THR A 349 -13.30 -1.47 7.05
N THR A 350 -12.13 -2.06 7.27
CA THR A 350 -11.77 -3.41 6.81
C THR A 350 -11.49 -4.37 7.96
N THR A 351 -11.67 -5.67 7.71
CA THR A 351 -11.37 -6.73 8.68
C THR A 351 -9.88 -7.15 8.64
N ARG A 352 -9.40 -7.98 9.60
CA ARG A 352 -8.00 -8.47 9.77
C ARG A 352 -7.37 -9.17 8.56
N ARG A 353 -8.12 -9.41 7.49
CA ARG A 353 -7.58 -9.94 6.22
C ARG A 353 -7.82 -9.03 5.02
N GLY A 354 -8.44 -7.87 5.18
CA GLY A 354 -8.67 -6.92 4.08
C GLY A 354 -9.73 -7.34 3.06
N ARG A 355 -10.21 -8.58 3.09
CA ARG A 355 -11.16 -9.12 2.08
C ARG A 355 -12.63 -8.78 2.33
N ILE A 356 -12.94 -8.17 3.47
CA ILE A 356 -14.29 -7.73 3.80
C ILE A 356 -14.20 -6.29 4.28
N ALA A 357 -14.92 -5.41 3.61
CA ALA A 357 -15.16 -4.06 4.09
C ALA A 357 -16.52 -3.99 4.81
N VAL A 358 -16.56 -3.23 5.89
CA VAL A 358 -17.67 -3.13 6.83
C VAL A 358 -18.16 -1.71 6.82
N HIS A 359 -19.27 -1.47 6.14
CA HIS A 359 -19.97 -0.20 6.14
C HIS A 359 -20.91 -0.15 7.34
N THR A 360 -20.65 0.77 8.26
CA THR A 360 -21.43 0.99 9.47
C THR A 360 -22.20 2.30 9.37
N GLN A 361 -23.50 2.26 9.62
CA GLN A 361 -24.35 3.42 9.76
C GLN A 361 -24.41 3.84 11.23
N THR A 362 -24.03 5.08 11.53
CA THR A 362 -23.95 5.59 12.90
C THR A 362 -25.30 5.99 13.48
N ASP A 363 -26.28 6.30 12.63
CA ASP A 363 -27.64 6.66 13.04
C ASP A 363 -28.50 5.44 13.42
N THR A 364 -28.40 4.36 12.65
CA THR A 364 -29.21 3.15 12.84
C THR A 364 -28.46 2.00 13.52
N GLY A 365 -27.13 2.09 13.59
CA GLY A 365 -26.26 0.98 13.97
C GLY A 365 -26.26 -0.18 12.97
N ALA A 366 -26.80 0.02 11.75
CA ALA A 366 -26.80 -1.02 10.72
C ALA A 366 -25.39 -1.26 10.17
N ILE A 367 -25.09 -2.51 9.86
CA ILE A 367 -23.80 -2.96 9.35
C ILE A 367 -24.00 -3.69 8.03
N HIS A 368 -23.21 -3.35 7.03
CA HIS A 368 -23.19 -3.96 5.72
C HIS A 368 -21.79 -4.51 5.42
N PHE A 369 -21.73 -5.75 4.96
CA PHE A 369 -20.48 -6.40 4.58
C PHE A 369 -20.32 -6.37 3.06
N LEU A 370 -19.17 -5.92 2.60
CA LEU A 370 -18.75 -5.86 1.20
C LEU A 370 -17.61 -6.86 1.02
N ASP A 371 -17.83 -7.88 0.18
CA ASP A 371 -16.79 -8.83 -0.18
C ASP A 371 -15.85 -8.21 -1.22
N LEU A 372 -14.58 -8.01 -0.86
CA LEU A 372 -13.55 -7.48 -1.75
C LEU A 372 -12.84 -8.64 -2.46
N VAL A 373 -13.36 -9.00 -3.65
CA VAL A 373 -12.90 -10.13 -4.48
C VAL A 373 -11.49 -9.86 -5.01
N ASP A 374 -10.57 -10.82 -4.90
CA ASP A 374 -9.14 -10.68 -5.24
C ASP A 374 -8.47 -9.43 -4.64
N SER A 375 -8.96 -8.99 -3.47
CA SER A 375 -8.34 -7.89 -2.74
C SER A 375 -7.07 -8.37 -2.03
N PRO A 376 -6.03 -7.53 -1.99
CA PRO A 376 -4.79 -7.86 -1.31
C PRO A 376 -5.04 -8.09 0.18
N SER A 377 -4.20 -8.91 0.80
CA SER A 377 -4.27 -9.07 2.25
C SER A 377 -3.94 -7.73 2.94
N LEU A 378 -4.73 -7.38 3.97
CA LEU A 378 -4.53 -6.18 4.81
C LEU A 378 -4.83 -4.82 4.13
N THR A 379 -5.96 -4.74 3.44
CA THR A 379 -6.50 -3.53 2.79
C THR A 379 -6.69 -2.32 3.73
N CYS A 380 -6.03 -1.21 3.40
CA CYS A 380 -6.32 0.15 3.83
C CYS A 380 -7.56 0.69 3.10
N VAL A 381 -8.28 1.59 3.76
CA VAL A 381 -9.48 2.26 3.24
C VAL A 381 -9.25 3.76 3.28
N LYS A 382 -9.46 4.43 2.15
CA LYS A 382 -9.30 5.89 2.07
C LYS A 382 -10.44 6.53 1.28
N GLU A 383 -11.02 7.61 1.81
CA GLU A 383 -11.90 8.47 1.01
C GLU A 383 -11.03 9.24 0.02
N LEU A 384 -11.32 9.10 -1.27
CA LEU A 384 -10.66 9.88 -2.30
C LEU A 384 -11.38 11.22 -2.53
N ASN A 385 -12.71 11.15 -2.56
CA ASN A 385 -13.58 12.30 -2.68
C ASN A 385 -14.97 11.92 -2.14
N GLN A 386 -15.96 12.78 -2.38
CA GLN A 386 -17.29 12.56 -1.84
C GLN A 386 -18.00 11.29 -2.34
N ASP A 387 -17.53 10.68 -3.42
CA ASP A 387 -18.21 9.61 -4.13
C ASP A 387 -17.43 8.30 -4.07
N TRP A 388 -16.10 8.38 -4.06
CA TRP A 388 -15.21 7.23 -4.23
C TRP A 388 -14.40 6.92 -2.98
N ILE A 389 -14.42 5.63 -2.63
CA ILE A 389 -13.55 5.02 -1.63
C ILE A 389 -12.52 4.15 -2.34
N ALA A 390 -11.25 4.26 -1.92
CA ALA A 390 -10.17 3.38 -2.34
C ALA A 390 -9.91 2.30 -1.29
N PHE A 391 -9.68 1.09 -1.77
CA PHE A 391 -9.25 -0.10 -1.04
C PHE A 391 -7.92 -0.55 -1.61
N PHE A 392 -6.83 -0.47 -0.87
CA PHE A 392 -5.49 -0.84 -1.37
C PHE A 392 -4.64 -1.39 -0.24
N THR A 393 -3.57 -2.13 -0.55
CA THR A 393 -2.62 -2.57 0.48
C THR A 393 -1.41 -1.67 0.52
N ASN A 394 -1.03 -1.22 1.72
CA ASN A 394 0.24 -0.52 1.95
C ASN A 394 1.40 -1.48 2.28
N GLU A 395 1.17 -2.80 2.20
CA GLU A 395 2.21 -3.79 2.40
C GLU A 395 3.27 -3.75 1.29
N THR A 396 4.48 -4.19 1.62
CA THR A 396 5.64 -4.14 0.72
C THR A 396 5.50 -5.01 -0.53
N TYR A 397 4.51 -5.91 -0.57
CA TYR A 397 4.22 -6.76 -1.72
C TYR A 397 2.72 -7.04 -1.82
N SER A 398 2.13 -6.86 -3.01
CA SER A 398 0.81 -7.41 -3.35
C SER A 398 0.96 -8.82 -3.95
N GLU A 399 -0.06 -9.66 -3.73
CA GLU A 399 -0.13 -10.98 -4.36
C GLU A 399 -0.41 -10.79 -5.87
N ARG A 400 0.27 -11.54 -6.74
CA ARG A 400 0.10 -11.39 -8.20
C ARG A 400 -1.33 -11.60 -8.69
N ASP A 401 -2.06 -12.45 -8.00
CA ASP A 401 -3.47 -12.76 -8.31
C ASP A 401 -4.43 -11.77 -7.63
N SER A 402 -3.91 -10.73 -6.97
CA SER A 402 -4.70 -9.68 -6.32
C SER A 402 -4.65 -8.35 -7.07
N ASP A 403 -5.70 -7.56 -6.94
CA ASP A 403 -5.70 -6.18 -7.41
C ASP A 403 -4.68 -5.34 -6.60
N LEU A 404 -4.07 -4.33 -7.21
CA LEU A 404 -3.33 -3.29 -6.48
C LEU A 404 -4.28 -2.46 -5.61
N ALA A 405 -5.42 -2.10 -6.20
CA ALA A 405 -6.47 -1.35 -5.53
C ALA A 405 -7.85 -1.64 -6.14
N GLN A 406 -8.88 -1.44 -5.33
CA GLN A 406 -10.27 -1.41 -5.76
C GLN A 406 -10.89 -0.07 -5.35
N PHE A 407 -11.79 0.42 -6.18
CA PHE A 407 -12.43 1.72 -6.01
C PHE A 407 -13.94 1.52 -6.05
N TRP A 408 -14.62 1.99 -5.01
CA TRP A 408 -16.05 1.87 -4.88
C TRP A 408 -16.70 3.23 -4.88
N ASN A 409 -17.59 3.46 -5.83
CA ASN A 409 -18.51 4.57 -5.80
C ASN A 409 -19.71 4.19 -4.93
N HIS A 410 -19.74 4.67 -3.69
CA HIS A 410 -20.78 4.28 -2.73
C HIS A 410 -22.16 4.87 -3.03
N LYS A 411 -22.25 5.88 -3.91
CA LYS A 411 -23.52 6.47 -4.36
C LYS A 411 -24.17 5.66 -5.47
N THR A 412 -23.39 5.15 -6.41
CA THR A 412 -23.89 4.39 -7.57
C THR A 412 -23.72 2.87 -7.42
N ASP A 413 -23.00 2.43 -6.40
CA ASP A 413 -22.57 1.04 -6.20
C ASP A 413 -21.74 0.50 -7.39
N THR A 414 -20.95 1.40 -7.99
CA THR A 414 -20.02 1.08 -9.09
C THR A 414 -18.67 0.69 -8.52
N TRP A 415 -18.06 -0.35 -9.07
CA TRP A 415 -16.73 -0.81 -8.70
C TRP A 415 -15.78 -0.68 -9.88
N LEU A 416 -14.57 -0.21 -9.61
CA LEU A 416 -13.46 -0.20 -10.54
C LEU A 416 -12.26 -0.88 -9.90
N ARG A 417 -11.51 -1.66 -10.68
CA ARG A 417 -10.39 -2.46 -10.19
C ARG A 417 -9.11 -1.99 -10.87
N MET A 418 -8.05 -1.84 -10.09
CA MET A 418 -6.69 -1.59 -10.58
C MET A 418 -5.88 -2.87 -10.37
N LYS A 419 -5.61 -3.58 -11.45
CA LYS A 419 -4.91 -4.87 -11.42
C LYS A 419 -3.44 -4.73 -11.03
N TYR A 420 -2.88 -5.84 -10.52
CA TYR A 420 -1.43 -5.99 -10.37
C TYR A 420 -0.71 -5.49 -11.64
N GLY A 421 0.28 -4.61 -11.51
CA GLY A 421 1.03 -4.07 -12.64
C GLY A 421 0.40 -2.91 -13.39
N ALA A 422 -0.83 -2.47 -13.07
CA ALA A 422 -1.48 -1.34 -13.76
C ALA A 422 -0.69 -0.01 -13.67
N LEU A 423 0.10 0.17 -12.62
CA LEU A 423 0.96 1.36 -12.43
C LEU A 423 2.42 1.11 -12.82
N ASN A 424 2.72 -0.01 -13.49
CA ASN A 424 4.09 -0.52 -13.55
C ASN A 424 4.69 -0.58 -12.14
N SER A 425 3.90 -1.04 -11.16
CA SER A 425 4.29 -1.19 -9.76
C SER A 425 3.51 -2.35 -9.15
N SER A 426 4.07 -2.94 -8.10
CA SER A 426 3.46 -4.04 -7.35
C SER A 426 2.80 -3.58 -6.05
N THR A 427 2.78 -2.27 -5.76
CA THR A 427 2.30 -1.76 -4.47
C THR A 427 1.69 -0.37 -4.59
N ILE A 428 0.87 0.00 -3.60
CA ILE A 428 0.40 1.37 -3.39
C ILE A 428 0.64 1.73 -1.93
N HIS A 429 1.54 2.66 -1.68
CA HIS A 429 1.76 3.16 -0.33
C HIS A 429 0.59 4.04 0.12
N ASN A 430 0.23 5.02 -0.74
CA ASN A 430 -0.82 5.99 -0.45
C ASN A 430 -1.35 6.57 -1.77
N ILE A 431 -2.57 7.09 -1.74
CA ILE A 431 -3.23 7.71 -2.89
C ILE A 431 -3.95 8.99 -2.46
N MET A 432 -3.96 10.00 -3.31
CA MET A 432 -4.87 11.14 -3.19
C MET A 432 -5.49 11.47 -4.53
N LEU A 433 -6.64 12.14 -4.48
CA LEU A 433 -7.27 12.76 -5.63
C LEU A 433 -7.31 14.27 -5.39
N ASP A 434 -6.98 15.07 -6.41
CA ASP A 434 -7.21 16.51 -6.34
C ASP A 434 -8.61 16.90 -6.85
N ASP A 435 -8.93 18.18 -6.73
CA ASP A 435 -10.24 18.72 -7.11
C ASP A 435 -10.52 18.62 -8.63
N GLU A 436 -9.48 18.41 -9.44
CA GLU A 436 -9.56 18.25 -10.90
C GLU A 436 -9.75 16.79 -11.31
N GLY A 437 -9.76 15.85 -10.36
CA GLY A 437 -9.85 14.42 -10.64
C GLY A 437 -8.53 13.79 -11.07
N THR A 438 -7.40 14.46 -10.82
CA THR A 438 -6.06 13.90 -11.00
C THR A 438 -5.70 13.07 -9.78
N ALA A 439 -5.32 11.82 -9.99
CA ALA A 439 -4.80 10.95 -8.94
C ALA A 439 -3.28 11.08 -8.82
N PHE A 440 -2.80 11.19 -7.59
CA PHE A 440 -1.40 11.04 -7.23
C PHE A 440 -1.25 9.80 -6.37
N ILE A 441 -0.41 8.87 -6.82
CA ILE A 441 -0.22 7.56 -6.17
C ILE A 441 1.25 7.39 -5.86
N ALA A 442 1.57 7.23 -4.58
CA ALA A 442 2.89 6.85 -4.13
C ALA A 442 2.95 5.33 -4.00
N ASP A 443 3.99 4.69 -4.53
CA ASP A 443 4.24 3.26 -4.36
C ASP A 443 5.37 2.98 -3.35
N ASN A 444 5.49 1.72 -2.90
CA ASN A 444 6.54 1.33 -1.94
C ASN A 444 7.94 1.20 -2.59
N GLN A 445 8.06 1.40 -3.90
CA GLN A 445 9.32 1.35 -4.64
C GLN A 445 9.96 2.74 -4.77
N GLY A 446 9.34 3.77 -4.21
CA GLY A 446 9.84 5.14 -4.28
C GLY A 446 9.41 5.86 -5.56
N HIS A 447 8.30 5.49 -6.19
CA HIS A 447 7.75 6.23 -7.32
C HIS A 447 6.49 7.00 -6.93
N LEU A 448 6.36 8.17 -7.54
CA LEU A 448 5.13 8.94 -7.56
C LEU A 448 4.53 8.91 -8.96
N HIS A 449 3.29 8.46 -9.05
CA HIS A 449 2.53 8.38 -10.30
C HIS A 449 1.46 9.47 -10.31
N LYS A 450 1.40 10.23 -11.40
CA LYS A 450 0.35 11.21 -11.68
C LYS A 450 -0.52 10.69 -12.82
N ILE A 451 -1.82 10.60 -12.58
CA ILE A 451 -2.80 10.09 -13.55
C ILE A 451 -3.92 11.11 -13.67
N THR A 452 -3.99 11.80 -14.80
CA THR A 452 -5.09 12.69 -15.14
C THR A 452 -6.31 11.86 -15.56
N ASN A 453 -7.53 12.41 -15.42
CA ASN A 453 -8.78 11.71 -15.74
C ASN A 453 -8.85 10.30 -15.14
N PHE A 454 -8.45 10.16 -13.87
CA PHE A 454 -8.11 8.88 -13.25
C PHE A 454 -9.21 7.82 -13.40
N PHE A 455 -10.46 8.17 -13.08
CA PHE A 455 -11.57 7.22 -13.15
C PHE A 455 -12.00 6.86 -14.58
N GLU A 456 -11.81 7.76 -15.55
CA GLU A 456 -12.11 7.48 -16.97
C GLU A 456 -11.11 6.46 -17.50
N ASN A 457 -9.81 6.72 -17.28
CA ASN A 457 -8.74 5.80 -17.66
C ASN A 457 -8.91 4.42 -16.98
N LEU A 458 -9.28 4.41 -15.70
CA LEU A 458 -9.52 3.16 -14.97
C LEU A 458 -10.74 2.41 -15.51
N ALA A 459 -11.83 3.12 -15.84
CA ALA A 459 -13.03 2.51 -16.42
C ALA A 459 -12.75 1.92 -17.81
N GLU A 460 -11.96 2.59 -18.64
CA GLU A 460 -11.52 2.05 -19.94
C GLU A 460 -10.72 0.76 -19.81
N CYS A 461 -9.81 0.67 -18.82
CA CYS A 461 -9.10 -0.57 -18.52
C CYS A 461 -10.06 -1.68 -18.05
N ASN A 462 -11.06 -1.36 -17.24
CA ASN A 462 -12.02 -2.35 -16.72
C ASN A 462 -13.00 -2.86 -17.79
N ASN A 463 -13.42 -2.00 -18.74
CA ASN A 463 -14.37 -2.36 -19.80
C ASN A 463 -13.79 -3.34 -20.85
N LYS A 464 -12.46 -3.51 -20.90
CA LYS A 464 -11.80 -4.49 -21.78
C LYS A 464 -11.90 -5.93 -21.27
N GLU A 465 -12.35 -6.14 -20.04
CA GLU A 465 -12.49 -7.46 -19.41
C GLU A 465 -13.97 -7.76 -19.09
N GLU A 466 -14.40 -9.02 -19.25
CA GLU A 466 -15.71 -9.48 -18.76
C GLU A 466 -15.73 -9.39 -17.23
N VAL A 467 -16.38 -8.36 -16.69
CA VAL A 467 -16.50 -8.15 -15.24
C VAL A 467 -17.32 -9.27 -14.62
N GLU A 468 -16.68 -10.18 -13.86
CA GLU A 468 -17.40 -11.03 -12.91
C GLU A 468 -18.09 -10.14 -11.86
N GLU A 469 -19.42 -10.20 -11.80
CA GLU A 469 -20.21 -9.42 -10.84
C GLU A 469 -19.80 -9.73 -9.40
N MET A 470 -19.36 -8.70 -8.65
CA MET A 470 -19.19 -8.76 -7.18
C MET A 470 -20.57 -8.94 -6.52
N ASN A 471 -20.99 -10.20 -6.33
CA ASN A 471 -22.32 -10.54 -5.82
C ASN A 471 -22.27 -11.32 -4.49
N SER A 472 -22.27 -10.59 -3.37
CA SER A 472 -23.14 -10.90 -2.22
C SER A 472 -23.09 -9.78 -1.16
N ASN A 473 -23.99 -8.80 -1.30
CA ASN A 473 -24.09 -7.64 -0.39
C ASN A 473 -25.28 -7.84 0.57
N GLU A 474 -25.03 -8.05 1.86
CA GLU A 474 -26.06 -8.31 2.89
C GLU A 474 -26.04 -7.28 4.03
N TRP A 475 -27.22 -6.78 4.41
CA TRP A 475 -27.42 -5.78 5.45
C TRP A 475 -27.86 -6.41 6.77
N TYR A 476 -27.36 -5.91 7.89
CA TYR A 476 -27.66 -6.37 9.25
C TYR A 476 -27.95 -5.20 10.20
N ASP A 477 -28.74 -5.43 11.25
CA ASP A 477 -28.90 -4.48 12.35
C ASP A 477 -27.77 -4.62 13.39
N GLY A 478 -27.70 -3.68 14.34
CA GLY A 478 -26.70 -3.69 15.42
C GLY A 478 -26.77 -4.91 16.36
N ARG A 479 -27.75 -5.80 16.18
CA ARG A 479 -27.92 -7.08 16.89
C ARG A 479 -27.63 -8.29 16.00
N GLY A 480 -27.21 -8.07 14.74
CA GLY A 480 -26.87 -9.11 13.78
C GLY A 480 -28.06 -9.71 13.02
N VAL A 481 -29.23 -9.04 12.99
CA VAL A 481 -30.41 -9.51 12.25
C VAL A 481 -30.41 -8.95 10.83
N LYS A 482 -30.61 -9.81 9.81
CA LYS A 482 -30.63 -9.42 8.39
C LYS A 482 -31.74 -8.40 8.11
N LYS A 483 -31.44 -7.36 7.32
CA LYS A 483 -32.31 -6.24 6.94
C LYS A 483 -32.33 -5.99 5.43
N ALA A 484 -33.33 -5.25 4.98
CA ALA A 484 -33.39 -4.72 3.62
C ALA A 484 -32.38 -3.56 3.44
N PRO A 485 -31.91 -3.31 2.20
CA PRO A 485 -31.01 -2.19 1.92
C PRO A 485 -31.64 -0.82 2.28
N PRO A 486 -30.83 0.16 2.71
CA PRO A 486 -31.27 1.53 2.93
C PRO A 486 -31.88 2.17 1.68
N SER A 487 -32.79 3.12 1.88
CA SER A 487 -33.57 3.76 0.80
C SER A 487 -32.72 4.45 -0.27
N TYR A 488 -31.51 4.92 0.06
CA TYR A 488 -30.60 5.59 -0.86
C TYR A 488 -29.81 4.64 -1.77
N LEU A 489 -29.83 3.32 -1.49
CA LEU A 489 -29.19 2.27 -2.30
C LEU A 489 -30.19 1.48 -3.15
N LYS A 490 -31.45 1.93 -3.26
CA LYS A 490 -32.44 1.27 -4.13
C LYS A 490 -32.02 1.41 -5.60
N LYS A 491 -31.35 0.37 -6.14
CA LYS A 491 -31.14 0.18 -7.57
C LYS A 491 -32.50 0.10 -8.29
N LYS A 492 -32.62 0.77 -9.44
CA LYS A 492 -33.60 0.38 -10.48
C LYS A 492 -33.16 -1.00 -10.98
N GLU A 493 -34.09 -1.95 -10.98
CA GLU A 493 -33.85 -3.38 -11.15
C GLU A 493 -33.17 -3.74 -12.49
N CYS A 494 -32.13 -4.56 -12.43
CA CYS A 494 -31.79 -5.52 -13.47
C CYS A 494 -31.92 -6.92 -12.87
N ILE A 495 -32.68 -7.78 -13.54
CA ILE A 495 -33.14 -9.11 -13.10
C ILE A 495 -32.23 -10.20 -13.68
N SER A 496 -31.84 -11.20 -12.86
CA SER A 496 -31.94 -12.68 -13.11
C SER A 496 -30.86 -13.49 -12.34
N PRO A 497 -30.85 -14.84 -12.33
CA PRO A 497 -31.42 -15.62 -11.23
C PRO A 497 -30.45 -16.58 -10.50
N ALA A 498 -30.79 -16.81 -9.23
CA ALA A 498 -30.52 -17.96 -8.36
C ALA A 498 -29.32 -18.88 -8.65
N ARG A 499 -28.26 -18.75 -7.83
CA ARG A 499 -27.36 -19.86 -7.44
C ARG A 499 -27.41 -20.04 -5.92
N LYS A 500 -27.31 -21.30 -5.48
CA LYS A 500 -27.36 -21.73 -4.06
C LYS A 500 -26.49 -20.82 -3.18
N GLN A 501 -27.13 -20.04 -2.32
CA GLN A 501 -26.48 -19.26 -1.27
C GLN A 501 -25.93 -20.23 -0.21
N MET A 502 -24.62 -20.26 -0.02
CA MET A 502 -24.03 -20.71 1.25
C MET A 502 -24.48 -19.75 2.35
N THR A 503 -24.85 -20.28 3.51
CA THR A 503 -25.18 -19.43 4.66
C THR A 503 -23.93 -18.74 5.20
N PHE A 504 -24.12 -17.62 5.89
CA PHE A 504 -23.03 -16.87 6.51
C PHE A 504 -22.26 -17.71 7.54
N GLU A 505 -22.94 -18.62 8.27
CA GLU A 505 -22.26 -19.57 9.15
C GLU A 505 -21.38 -20.57 8.38
N GLU A 506 -21.83 -21.06 7.22
CA GLU A 506 -21.05 -21.98 6.37
C GLU A 506 -19.78 -21.32 5.82
N ARG A 507 -19.85 -20.04 5.46
CA ARG A 507 -18.67 -19.26 5.00
C ARG A 507 -17.68 -19.00 6.12
N LEU A 508 -18.15 -18.61 7.30
CA LEU A 508 -17.28 -18.41 8.47
C LEU A 508 -16.61 -19.71 8.94
N ASP A 509 -17.33 -20.84 8.89
CA ASP A 509 -16.81 -22.15 9.28
C ASP A 509 -15.80 -22.69 8.25
N PHE A 510 -15.97 -22.37 6.95
CA PHE A 510 -14.99 -22.66 5.90
C PHE A 510 -13.64 -21.93 6.12
N PHE A 511 -13.68 -20.64 6.49
CA PHE A 511 -12.47 -19.88 6.81
C PHE A 511 -11.85 -20.28 8.17
N GLY A 512 -12.69 -20.65 9.14
CA GLY A 512 -12.25 -21.17 10.45
C GLY A 512 -11.58 -22.55 10.39
N LYS A 513 -12.07 -23.46 9.55
CA LYS A 513 -11.49 -24.80 9.37
C LYS A 513 -10.13 -24.77 8.66
N ASN A 514 -9.96 -23.88 7.68
CA ASN A 514 -8.66 -23.67 7.03
C ASN A 514 -7.58 -23.11 7.98
N TYR A 515 -7.97 -22.42 9.07
CA TYR A 515 -7.04 -21.92 10.09
C TYR A 515 -6.41 -23.05 10.94
N LYS A 516 -7.16 -24.13 11.22
CA LYS A 516 -6.64 -25.27 11.99
C LYS A 516 -5.71 -26.18 11.17
N LEU A 517 -5.90 -26.26 9.86
CA LEU A 517 -5.04 -27.04 8.96
C LEU A 517 -3.62 -26.45 8.83
N THR A 518 -3.47 -25.13 8.92
CA THR A 518 -2.16 -24.46 8.85
C THR A 518 -1.36 -24.58 10.15
N GLU A 519 -2.04 -24.55 11.31
CA GLU A 519 -1.42 -24.79 12.62
C GLU A 519 -1.03 -26.27 12.82
N GLN A 520 -1.85 -27.22 12.38
CA GLN A 520 -1.51 -28.65 12.42
C GLN A 520 -0.35 -29.01 11.49
N LYS A 521 -0.16 -28.31 10.35
CA LYS A 521 1.02 -28.47 9.49
C LYS A 521 2.30 -27.89 10.12
N LYS A 522 2.19 -26.87 10.99
CA LYS A 522 3.34 -26.33 11.75
C LYS A 522 3.73 -27.22 12.93
N GLN A 523 2.76 -27.85 13.60
CA GLN A 523 3.04 -28.80 14.69
C GLN A 523 3.54 -30.18 14.22
N ARG A 524 3.41 -30.52 12.93
CA ARG A 524 4.01 -31.72 12.33
C ARG A 524 5.45 -31.51 11.80
N LYS A 525 6.00 -30.29 11.91
CA LYS A 525 7.38 -29.94 11.52
C LYS A 525 8.28 -29.53 12.70
N LYS A 526 7.80 -29.68 13.93
CA LYS A 526 8.61 -29.83 15.14
C LYS A 526 8.45 -31.27 15.61
#